data_AF-A0A9W4L9R7-F1
#
_entry.id   AF-A0A9W4L9R7-F1
#
_cell.length_a   1.000
_cell.length_b   1.000
_cell.length_c   1.000
_cell.angle_alpha   90.00
_cell.angle_beta   90.00
_cell.angle_gamma   90.00
#
_symmetry.space_group_name_H-M   'P 1'
#
loop_
_entity.id
_entity.type
_entity.pdbx_description
1 polymer ?
#
loop_
_entity_poly.entity_id
_entity_poly.type
_entity_poly.pdbx_seq_one_letter_code
_entity_poly.pdbx_strand_id
1 'polypeptide(L)'
;MNDVRLPPSIVSLQGGASPPPTADNSDKPLVVGLFEGDELDVLAAELSRLREEHRDLDMAIGALEHVGPADQLQIQRLKKRKLFLKDRISFIEDQLTPDIIA
;
A
#
# COMPACT_ATOMS: atom_id res chain seq x y z
N MET A 1 -75.82 28.78 -10.28
CA MET A 1 -75.32 30.06 -9.75
C MET A 1 -74.25 29.77 -8.71
N ASN A 2 -72.99 29.89 -9.13
CA ASN A 2 -71.81 30.38 -8.41
C ASN A 2 -70.58 29.66 -8.97
N ASP A 3 -70.20 30.14 -10.16
CA ASP A 3 -68.80 30.36 -10.49
C ASP A 3 -68.06 30.95 -9.29
N VAL A 4 -66.80 30.55 -9.12
CA VAL A 4 -65.64 31.44 -9.28
C VAL A 4 -64.43 30.82 -8.56
N ARG A 5 -63.40 30.58 -9.38
CA ARG A 5 -61.95 30.51 -9.09
C ARG A 5 -61.41 29.36 -8.24
N LEU A 6 -60.65 28.52 -8.93
CA LEU A 6 -59.44 27.87 -8.42
C LEU A 6 -58.38 28.93 -8.08
N PRO A 7 -57.85 28.98 -6.84
CA PRO A 7 -56.55 29.58 -6.57
C PRO A 7 -55.41 28.56 -6.80
N PRO A 8 -54.20 29.06 -7.15
CA PRO A 8 -53.08 28.24 -7.59
C PRO A 8 -52.40 27.50 -6.44
N SER A 9 -51.78 26.37 -6.79
CA SER A 9 -51.00 25.47 -5.93
C SER A 9 -50.16 26.19 -4.87
N ILE A 10 -50.55 26.05 -3.61
CA ILE A 10 -49.69 26.40 -2.46
C ILE A 10 -48.98 25.12 -2.03
N VAL A 11 -47.73 25.02 -2.47
CA VAL A 11 -46.56 24.48 -1.76
C VAL A 11 -46.85 23.31 -0.80
N SER A 12 -46.47 22.11 -1.23
CA SER A 12 -46.29 20.96 -0.35
C SER A 12 -45.37 21.34 0.82
N LEU A 13 -45.96 21.35 2.01
CA LEU A 13 -45.23 21.49 3.26
C LEU A 13 -44.19 20.36 3.37
N GLN A 14 -42.93 20.79 3.28
CA GLN A 14 -41.79 20.33 4.06
C GLN A 14 -42.09 19.13 4.99
N GLY A 15 -41.76 17.94 4.52
CA GLY A 15 -41.62 16.72 5.32
C GLY A 15 -40.40 15.93 4.84
N GLY A 16 -39.34 16.66 4.44
CA GLY A 16 -38.07 16.07 4.09
C GLY A 16 -37.48 15.40 5.32
N ALA A 17 -37.45 14.07 5.30
CA ALA A 17 -36.47 13.31 6.05
C ALA A 17 -35.07 13.81 5.68
N SER A 18 -34.42 14.49 6.62
CA SER A 18 -32.98 14.55 6.77
C SER A 18 -32.73 15.14 8.15
N PRO A 19 -32.22 14.37 9.13
CA PRO A 19 -31.51 15.01 10.22
C PRO A 19 -30.43 15.92 9.59
N PRO A 20 -30.20 17.11 10.16
CA PRO A 20 -29.07 17.94 9.72
C PRO A 20 -27.81 17.08 9.76
N PRO A 21 -26.92 17.15 8.74
CA PRO A 21 -25.54 16.74 8.96
C PRO A 21 -25.03 17.66 10.06
N THR A 22 -25.05 17.17 11.30
CA THR A 22 -24.34 17.80 12.40
C THR A 22 -22.91 17.94 11.93
N ALA A 23 -22.56 19.18 11.63
CA ALA A 23 -21.21 19.60 11.42
C ALA A 23 -20.40 19.18 12.64
N ASP A 24 -19.38 18.37 12.43
CA ASP A 24 -18.15 18.53 13.18
C ASP A 24 -17.00 18.01 12.32
N ASN A 25 -16.38 18.97 11.64
CA ASN A 25 -14.94 19.09 11.45
C ASN A 25 -14.06 17.82 11.63
N SER A 26 -13.32 17.52 10.56
CA SER A 26 -11.86 17.41 10.71
C SER A 26 -11.24 16.21 11.44
N ASP A 27 -11.90 15.06 11.55
CA ASP A 27 -11.23 13.83 12.05
C ASP A 27 -11.13 12.69 11.03
N LYS A 28 -11.07 13.06 9.74
CA LYS A 28 -10.11 12.36 8.88
C LYS A 28 -8.82 13.17 8.98
N PRO A 29 -7.74 12.63 9.56
CA PRO A 29 -6.42 13.15 9.28
C PRO A 29 -6.12 12.82 7.80
N LEU A 30 -6.63 13.66 6.91
CA LEU A 30 -5.94 13.97 5.66
C LEU A 30 -4.64 14.62 6.13
N VAL A 31 -3.51 13.90 6.00
CA VAL A 31 -2.20 14.13 6.63
C VAL A 31 -1.98 13.41 7.98
N VAL A 32 -1.94 12.07 7.95
CA VAL A 32 -0.98 11.38 8.85
C VAL A 32 0.40 11.89 8.46
N GLY A 33 1.10 12.42 9.45
CA GLY A 33 2.23 13.31 9.31
C GLY A 33 3.37 12.73 8.50
N LEU A 34 3.72 13.46 7.45
CA LEU A 34 5.08 13.47 6.96
C LEU A 34 6.03 13.88 8.10
N PHE A 35 7.22 13.30 8.04
CA PHE A 35 8.47 13.77 8.66
C PHE A 35 8.81 13.19 10.04
N GLU A 36 9.01 11.87 10.11
CA GLU A 36 10.20 11.16 10.68
C GLU A 36 9.93 9.65 10.84
N GLY A 37 8.67 9.23 11.00
CA GLY A 37 8.27 7.81 11.01
C GLY A 37 8.19 7.16 9.62
N ASP A 38 7.92 7.95 8.57
CA ASP A 38 7.75 7.44 7.21
C ASP A 38 9.03 6.84 6.60
N GLU A 39 10.22 7.36 6.92
CA GLU A 39 11.46 6.85 6.32
C GLU A 39 11.76 5.41 6.75
N LEU A 40 11.53 5.08 8.03
CA LEU A 40 11.69 3.72 8.55
C LEU A 40 10.63 2.78 7.97
N ASP A 41 9.38 3.22 7.86
CA ASP A 41 8.29 2.44 7.27
C ASP A 41 8.53 2.18 5.77
N VAL A 42 9.07 3.17 5.04
CA VAL A 42 9.47 3.02 3.63
C VAL A 42 10.63 2.04 3.48
N LEU A 43 11.65 2.13 4.34
CA LEU A 43 12.79 1.20 4.34
C LEU A 43 12.34 -0.24 4.70
N ALA A 44 11.44 -0.39 5.67
CA ALA A 44 10.89 -1.69 6.06
C ALA A 44 10.00 -2.31 4.97
N ALA A 45 9.20 -1.49 4.27
CA ALA A 45 8.42 -1.92 3.11
C ALA A 45 9.32 -2.36 1.95
N GLU A 46 10.37 -1.58 1.64
CA GLU A 46 11.33 -1.93 0.60
C GLU A 46 12.12 -3.19 0.95
N LEU A 47 12.53 -3.35 2.20
CA LEU A 47 13.17 -4.58 2.70
C LEU A 47 12.26 -5.80 2.54
N SER A 48 10.98 -5.66 2.87
CA SER A 48 10.00 -6.74 2.73
C SER A 48 9.83 -7.14 1.27
N ARG A 49 9.75 -6.16 0.37
CA ARG A 49 9.69 -6.37 -1.08
C ARG A 49 10.93 -7.06 -1.62
N LEU A 50 12.12 -6.61 -1.22
CA LEU A 50 13.40 -7.21 -1.64
C LEU A 50 13.53 -8.66 -1.14
N ARG A 51 13.06 -8.94 0.09
CA ARG A 51 13.03 -10.31 0.64
C ARG A 51 12.08 -11.22 -0.16
N GLU A 52 10.93 -10.71 -0.58
CA GLU A 52 9.99 -11.43 -1.44
C GLU A 52 10.63 -11.74 -2.81
N GLU A 53 11.22 -10.74 -3.45
CA GLU A 53 11.91 -10.91 -4.74
C GLU A 53 13.10 -11.88 -4.63
N HIS A 54 13.85 -11.81 -3.53
CA HIS A 54 14.93 -12.77 -3.24
C HIS A 54 14.40 -14.20 -3.09
N ARG A 55 13.25 -14.38 -2.42
CA ARG A 55 12.60 -15.69 -2.27
C ARG A 55 12.15 -16.25 -3.62
N ASP A 56 11.58 -15.41 -4.48
CA ASP A 56 11.16 -15.79 -5.83
C ASP A 56 12.35 -16.21 -6.69
N LEU A 57 13.46 -15.46 -6.64
CA LEU A 57 14.69 -15.86 -7.30
C LEU A 57 15.22 -17.19 -6.78
N ASP A 58 15.08 -17.47 -5.49
CA ASP A 58 15.50 -18.74 -4.90
C ASP A 58 14.67 -19.92 -5.41
N MET A 59 13.35 -19.75 -5.47
CA MET A 59 12.48 -20.77 -6.06
C MET A 59 12.77 -21.00 -7.54
N ALA A 60 13.02 -19.93 -8.30
CA ALA A 60 13.39 -20.02 -9.70
C ALA A 60 14.73 -20.77 -9.88
N ILE A 61 15.75 -20.46 -9.07
CA ILE A 61 17.03 -21.19 -9.09
C ILE A 61 16.80 -22.67 -8.77
N GLY A 62 16.03 -22.98 -7.72
CA GLY A 62 15.73 -24.36 -7.34
C GLY A 62 15.00 -25.12 -8.46
N ALA A 63 14.03 -24.50 -9.12
CA ALA A 63 13.35 -25.09 -10.27
C ALA A 63 14.31 -25.34 -11.45
N LEU A 64 15.17 -24.37 -11.80
CA LEU A 64 16.17 -24.54 -12.86
C LEU A 64 17.19 -25.64 -12.52
N GLU A 65 17.58 -25.79 -11.25
CA GLU A 65 18.48 -26.85 -10.80
C GLU A 65 17.85 -28.26 -10.98
N HIS A 66 16.53 -28.39 -10.95
CA HIS A 66 15.83 -29.67 -11.18
C HIS A 66 15.62 -30.00 -12.66
N VAL A 67 15.65 -29.02 -13.56
CA VAL A 67 15.40 -29.22 -15.01
C VAL A 67 16.63 -29.80 -15.73
N GLY A 68 17.84 -29.49 -15.27
CA GLY A 68 19.08 -30.15 -15.72
C GLY A 68 20.28 -29.24 -15.94
N PRO A 69 21.44 -29.80 -16.35
CA PRO A 69 22.71 -29.09 -16.46
C PRO A 69 22.79 -28.06 -17.61
N ALA A 70 21.81 -28.04 -18.52
CA ALA A 70 21.78 -27.12 -19.65
C ALA A 70 21.67 -25.64 -19.21
N ASP A 71 21.11 -25.39 -18.03
CA ASP A 71 20.86 -24.04 -17.54
C ASP A 71 21.89 -23.55 -16.51
N GLN A 72 23.05 -24.22 -16.39
CA GLN A 72 24.06 -23.88 -15.40
C GLN A 72 24.57 -22.43 -15.53
N LEU A 73 24.61 -21.88 -16.74
CA LEU A 73 24.95 -20.48 -16.99
C LEU A 73 23.82 -19.52 -16.57
N GLN A 74 22.56 -19.92 -16.73
CA GLN A 74 21.41 -19.16 -16.22
C GLN A 74 21.37 -19.17 -14.69
N ILE A 75 21.58 -20.35 -14.08
CA ILE A 75 21.68 -20.52 -12.62
C ILE A 75 22.81 -19.64 -12.07
N GLN A 76 23.97 -19.59 -12.71
CA GLN A 76 25.06 -18.69 -12.28
C GLN A 76 24.65 -17.20 -12.34
N ARG A 77 23.92 -16.77 -13.37
CA ARG A 77 23.40 -15.40 -13.49
C ARG A 77 22.36 -15.09 -12.40
N LEU A 78 21.44 -16.02 -12.14
CA LEU A 78 20.43 -15.89 -11.10
C LEU A 78 21.07 -15.88 -9.71
N LYS A 79 22.05 -16.74 -9.43
CA LYS A 79 22.82 -16.74 -8.18
C LYS A 79 23.56 -15.41 -7.95
N LYS A 80 24.13 -14.81 -9.00
CA LYS A 80 24.71 -13.46 -8.92
C LYS A 80 23.66 -12.40 -8.59
N ARG A 81 22.48 -12.44 -9.22
CA ARG A 81 21.37 -11.52 -8.92
C ARG A 81 20.86 -11.71 -7.49
N LYS A 82 20.70 -12.97 -7.06
CA LYS A 82 20.32 -13.33 -5.69
C LYS A 82 21.32 -12.78 -4.67
N LEU A 83 22.62 -12.91 -4.94
CA LEU A 83 23.66 -12.35 -4.08
C LEU A 83 23.54 -10.83 -3.99
N PHE A 84 23.34 -10.14 -5.11
CA PHE A 84 23.14 -8.69 -5.13
C PHE A 84 21.90 -8.25 -4.34
N LEU A 85 20.78 -8.96 -4.47
CA LEU A 85 19.58 -8.70 -3.65
C LEU A 85 19.87 -8.92 -2.17
N LYS A 86 20.57 -10.00 -1.81
CA LYS A 86 20.97 -10.27 -0.44
C LYS A 86 21.86 -9.15 0.12
N ASP A 87 22.86 -8.71 -0.64
CA ASP A 87 23.74 -7.61 -0.23
C ASP A 87 22.94 -6.31 -0.07
N ARG A 88 21.94 -6.06 -0.92
CA ARG A 88 21.05 -4.91 -0.81
C ARG A 88 20.12 -4.99 0.39
N ILE A 89 19.57 -6.18 0.68
CA ILE A 89 18.77 -6.46 1.88
C ILE A 89 19.62 -6.19 3.12
N SER A 90 20.83 -6.75 3.19
CA SER A 90 21.76 -6.52 4.31
C SER A 90 22.11 -5.05 4.47
N PHE A 91 22.31 -4.30 3.38
CA PHE A 91 22.57 -2.86 3.46
C PHE A 91 21.38 -2.04 3.99
N ILE A 92 20.14 -2.44 3.69
CA ILE A 92 18.93 -1.79 4.22
C ILE A 92 18.66 -2.25 5.65
N GLU A 93 18.89 -3.53 5.96
CA GLU A 93 18.87 -4.08 7.32
C GLU A 93 19.89 -3.37 8.21
N ASP A 94 21.12 -3.15 7.74
CA ASP A 94 22.17 -2.42 8.44
C ASP A 94 21.83 -0.94 8.67
N GLN A 95 20.95 -0.36 7.85
CA GLN A 95 20.43 1.00 8.06
C GLN A 95 19.23 1.07 9.00
N LEU A 96 18.44 0.00 9.09
CA LEU A 96 17.32 -0.14 10.02
C LEU A 96 17.77 -0.62 11.41
N THR A 97 18.81 -1.46 11.49
CA THR A 97 19.36 -2.02 12.73
C THR A 97 20.05 -1.06 13.70
N PRO A 98 20.54 0.16 13.37
CA PRO A 98 21.03 1.09 14.39
C PRO A 98 20.04 1.38 15.52
N ASP A 99 18.72 1.21 15.31
CA ASP A 99 17.68 1.48 16.32
C ASP A 99 17.07 0.23 17.00
N ILE A 100 17.38 -1.00 16.56
CA ILE A 100 16.75 -2.24 17.09
C ILE A 100 17.59 -2.88 18.20
N ILE A 101 18.82 -2.39 18.44
CA ILE A 101 19.75 -2.87 19.47
C ILE A 101 20.15 -1.70 20.40
N ALA A 102 19.17 -0.93 20.89
CA ALA A 102 19.34 0.09 21.93
C ALA A 102 18.59 -0.29 23.22
#